data_AF-A0A3M7M817-F1
#
_entry.id   AF-A0A3M7M817-F1
#
_cell.length_a   1.000
_cell.length_b   1.000
_cell.length_c   1.000
_cell.angle_alpha   90.00
_cell.angle_beta   90.00
_cell.angle_gamma   90.00
#
_symmetry.space_group_name_H-M   'P 1'
#
loop_
_entity.id
_entity.type
_entity.pdbx_description
1 polymer ?
#
loop_
_entity_poly.entity_id
_entity_poly.type
_entity_poly.pdbx_seq_one_letter_code
_entity_poly.pdbx_strand_id
1 'polypeptide(L)'
;MAPPPYAAIQPPSEEGEKPVTVLVTSFGPFLSKYPKNSSWEIASTLPALIPATTTNPTPIHIHTYHAPIRVSYNDVLALVPTLLPPNNPMYPPPDIILHLGLAAGRSYYAIEQSANGRGYSEITDVDGQRFPDSAAETHFPASKYPVKLSTSFETSDVLARWKRNLGYTSVDGTRTDEGCPDVRISYDAGNFLCGFIYYNSLAHFFDIKEYERPVIFMHVPDLSRSEGKLREGWEVAVALIKALVESRRKAGGKVVDGPEGKDNVYGGGHAKRDVEKEEGIPAVKTTDNNFT
;
A
#
# COMPACT_ATOMS: atom_id res chain seq x y z
N MET A 1 -23.63 -32.96 -34.85
CA MET A 1 -23.52 -33.95 -33.75
C MET A 1 -24.31 -33.42 -32.58
N ALA A 2 -25.32 -34.15 -32.10
CA ALA A 2 -26.01 -33.80 -30.86
C ALA A 2 -25.04 -33.97 -29.68
N PRO A 3 -25.03 -33.07 -28.68
CA PRO A 3 -24.19 -33.24 -27.50
C PRO A 3 -24.61 -34.52 -26.74
N PRO A 4 -23.66 -35.24 -26.12
CA PRO A 4 -23.95 -36.48 -25.42
C PRO A 4 -24.87 -36.23 -24.20
N PRO A 5 -25.82 -37.14 -23.90
CA PRO A 5 -26.93 -36.93 -22.97
C PRO A 5 -26.53 -36.94 -21.47
N TYR A 6 -25.24 -36.79 -21.16
CA TYR A 6 -24.70 -36.91 -19.79
C TYR A 6 -23.86 -35.72 -19.34
N ALA A 7 -23.84 -34.62 -20.10
CA ALA A 7 -23.20 -33.40 -19.63
C ALA A 7 -24.10 -32.74 -18.58
N ALA A 8 -23.62 -32.68 -17.33
CA ALA A 8 -24.29 -31.92 -16.28
C ALA A 8 -24.41 -30.47 -16.72
N ILE A 9 -25.66 -29.96 -16.75
CA ILE A 9 -25.95 -28.56 -17.01
C ILE A 9 -25.22 -27.77 -15.92
N GLN A 10 -24.20 -27.01 -16.33
CA GLN A 10 -23.54 -26.10 -15.40
C GLN A 10 -24.55 -25.06 -14.95
N PRO A 11 -24.60 -24.70 -13.66
CA PRO A 11 -25.42 -23.59 -13.23
C PRO A 11 -25.06 -22.35 -14.07
N PRO A 12 -26.04 -21.48 -14.38
CA PRO A 12 -25.74 -20.23 -15.05
C PRO A 12 -24.66 -19.49 -14.27
N SER A 13 -23.70 -18.90 -14.97
CA SER A 13 -22.67 -18.07 -14.34
C SER A 13 -23.34 -16.94 -13.58
N GLU A 14 -23.33 -16.98 -12.25
CA GLU A 14 -23.75 -15.84 -11.45
C GLU A 14 -22.82 -14.67 -11.78
N GLU A 15 -23.41 -13.51 -12.11
CA GLU A 15 -22.71 -12.28 -12.42
C GLU A 15 -22.13 -11.68 -11.12
N GLY A 16 -21.08 -12.31 -10.59
CA GLY A 16 -20.39 -11.89 -9.38
C GLY A 16 -19.37 -10.78 -9.62
N GLU A 17 -18.97 -10.08 -8.57
CA GLU A 17 -17.86 -9.11 -8.65
C GLU A 17 -16.57 -9.82 -9.11
N LYS A 18 -15.77 -9.15 -9.93
CA LYS A 18 -14.47 -9.68 -10.37
C LYS A 18 -13.55 -9.88 -9.16
N PRO A 19 -12.82 -11.01 -9.07
CA PRO A 19 -11.88 -11.22 -7.97
C PRO A 19 -10.81 -10.14 -7.90
N VAL A 20 -10.42 -9.76 -6.68
CA VAL A 20 -9.28 -8.87 -6.42
C VAL A 20 -8.08 -9.70 -6.00
N THR A 21 -6.93 -9.41 -6.59
CA THR A 21 -5.68 -10.15 -6.38
C THR A 21 -4.77 -9.40 -5.43
N VAL A 22 -4.41 -10.03 -4.30
CA VAL A 22 -3.54 -9.46 -3.27
C VAL A 22 -2.23 -10.24 -3.24
N LEU A 23 -1.13 -9.58 -3.59
CA LEU A 23 0.21 -10.13 -3.41
C LEU A 23 0.67 -9.86 -1.97
N VAL A 24 0.98 -10.93 -1.24
CA VAL A 24 1.46 -10.85 0.14
C VAL A 24 2.92 -11.24 0.19
N THR A 25 3.75 -10.43 0.83
CA THR A 25 5.13 -10.81 1.15
C THR A 25 5.43 -10.62 2.62
N SER A 26 6.47 -11.29 3.10
CA SER A 26 7.00 -11.04 4.44
C SER A 26 8.49 -11.37 4.48
N PHE A 27 9.12 -11.14 5.64
CA PHE A 27 10.56 -11.32 5.82
C PHE A 27 10.91 -12.62 6.53
N GLY A 28 12.12 -13.10 6.27
CA GLY A 28 12.74 -14.18 7.02
C GLY A 28 13.21 -13.73 8.41
N PRO A 29 13.79 -14.65 9.19
CA PRO A 29 14.42 -14.33 10.46
C PRO A 29 15.47 -13.23 10.33
N PHE A 30 15.53 -12.34 11.33
CA PHE A 30 16.61 -11.35 11.46
C PHE A 30 17.03 -11.29 12.92
N LEU A 31 18.35 -11.23 13.16
CA LEU A 31 18.99 -11.36 14.47
C LEU A 31 18.79 -12.75 15.11
N SER A 32 19.81 -13.24 15.80
CA SER A 32 19.78 -14.55 16.49
C SER A 32 18.69 -14.65 17.57
N LYS A 33 18.23 -13.51 18.09
CA LYS A 33 17.16 -13.42 19.10
C LYS A 33 15.77 -13.77 18.55
N TYR A 34 15.54 -13.66 17.24
CA TYR A 34 14.25 -13.92 16.60
C TYR A 34 14.40 -15.03 15.55
N PRO A 35 14.61 -16.30 15.98
CA PRO A 35 14.84 -17.42 15.07
C PRO A 35 13.61 -17.76 14.21
N LYS A 36 12.42 -17.31 14.64
CA LYS A 36 11.17 -17.34 13.87
C LYS A 36 10.70 -15.92 13.65
N ASN A 37 10.25 -15.61 12.43
CA ASN A 37 9.67 -14.32 12.11
C ASN A 37 8.14 -14.45 12.08
N SER A 38 7.44 -13.83 13.04
CA SER A 38 5.98 -13.89 13.13
C SER A 38 5.28 -13.43 11.86
N SER A 39 5.87 -12.50 11.09
CA SER A 39 5.25 -12.08 9.83
C SER A 39 5.23 -13.18 8.78
N TRP A 40 6.27 -14.02 8.71
CA TRP A 40 6.31 -15.19 7.81
C TRP A 40 5.44 -16.34 8.28
N GLU A 41 5.40 -16.64 9.58
CA GLU A 41 4.51 -17.66 10.14
C GLU A 41 3.03 -17.35 9.80
N ILE A 42 2.66 -16.07 9.82
CA ILE A 42 1.33 -15.61 9.39
C ILE A 42 1.17 -15.69 7.87
N ALA A 43 2.07 -15.06 7.11
CA ALA A 43 1.91 -14.94 5.66
C ALA A 43 1.87 -16.30 4.94
N SER A 44 2.73 -17.24 5.36
CA SER A 44 2.85 -18.58 4.79
C SER A 44 1.63 -19.47 4.99
N THR A 45 0.73 -19.11 5.92
CA THR A 45 -0.48 -19.88 6.25
C THR A 45 -1.77 -19.18 5.85
N LEU A 46 -1.70 -18.02 5.17
CA LEU A 46 -2.87 -17.35 4.63
C LEU A 46 -3.60 -18.24 3.59
N PRO A 47 -4.94 -18.18 3.52
CA PRO A 47 -5.69 -18.96 2.55
C PRO A 47 -5.46 -18.37 1.15
N ALA A 48 -5.38 -19.21 0.12
CA ALA A 48 -5.22 -18.72 -1.26
C ALA A 48 -6.47 -18.00 -1.82
N LEU A 49 -7.65 -18.27 -1.24
CA LEU A 49 -8.93 -17.69 -1.65
C LEU A 49 -9.75 -17.32 -0.41
N ILE A 50 -10.28 -16.10 -0.39
CA ILE A 50 -11.41 -15.72 0.47
C ILE A 50 -12.64 -15.62 -0.46
N PRO A 51 -13.64 -16.51 -0.32
CA PRO A 51 -14.81 -16.49 -1.18
C PRO A 51 -15.69 -15.25 -0.90
N ALA A 52 -16.48 -14.87 -1.90
CA ALA A 52 -17.48 -13.83 -1.73
C ALA A 52 -18.52 -14.25 -0.66
N THR A 53 -18.92 -13.30 0.16
CA THR A 53 -20.01 -13.41 1.13
C THR A 53 -20.95 -12.22 0.97
N THR A 54 -22.10 -12.26 1.65
CA THR A 54 -23.04 -11.11 1.67
C THR A 54 -22.41 -9.84 2.25
N THR A 55 -21.47 -9.97 3.19
CA THR A 55 -20.76 -8.84 3.80
C THR A 55 -19.48 -8.45 3.05
N ASN A 56 -18.91 -9.36 2.25
CA ASN A 56 -17.76 -9.11 1.40
C ASN A 56 -17.99 -9.74 0.01
N PRO A 57 -18.72 -9.06 -0.89
CA PRO A 57 -19.15 -9.64 -2.16
C PRO A 57 -18.02 -9.80 -3.18
N THR A 58 -16.83 -9.26 -2.91
CA THR A 58 -15.67 -9.37 -3.80
C THR A 58 -14.86 -10.63 -3.43
N PRO A 59 -14.73 -11.63 -4.32
CA PRO A 59 -13.79 -12.73 -4.09
C PRO A 59 -12.36 -12.18 -4.00
N ILE A 60 -11.52 -12.75 -3.11
CA ILE A 60 -10.13 -12.30 -2.92
C ILE A 60 -9.18 -13.45 -3.20
N HIS A 61 -8.32 -13.30 -4.21
CA HIS A 61 -7.20 -14.21 -4.45
C HIS A 61 -5.97 -13.69 -3.71
N ILE A 62 -5.45 -14.49 -2.79
CA ILE A 62 -4.25 -14.15 -2.03
C ILE A 62 -3.10 -14.97 -2.60
N HIS A 63 -2.09 -14.28 -3.07
CA HIS A 63 -0.85 -14.89 -3.52
C HIS A 63 0.26 -14.52 -2.54
N THR A 64 0.60 -15.45 -1.65
CA THR A 64 1.78 -15.29 -0.81
C THR A 64 3.03 -15.57 -1.65
N TYR A 65 4.01 -14.66 -1.62
CA TYR A 65 5.31 -14.89 -2.22
C TYR A 65 5.94 -16.15 -1.62
N HIS A 66 6.45 -17.03 -2.48
CA HIS A 66 6.75 -18.43 -2.17
C HIS A 66 7.81 -18.66 -1.08
N ALA A 67 8.61 -17.65 -0.74
CA ALA A 67 9.66 -17.73 0.26
C ALA A 67 9.72 -16.43 1.08
N PRO A 68 10.22 -16.50 2.33
CA PRO A 68 10.44 -15.28 3.11
C PRO A 68 11.52 -14.43 2.43
N ILE A 69 11.27 -13.13 2.30
CA ILE A 69 12.25 -12.19 1.76
C ILE A 69 13.43 -12.12 2.73
N ARG A 70 14.64 -12.28 2.21
CA ARG A 70 15.87 -12.11 3.00
C ARG A 70 15.98 -10.66 3.46
N VAL A 71 16.41 -10.46 4.70
CA VAL A 71 16.53 -9.12 5.31
C VAL A 71 17.82 -8.46 4.83
N SER A 72 17.89 -8.17 3.52
CA SER A 72 19.06 -7.67 2.79
C SER A 72 18.66 -6.55 1.84
N TYR A 73 19.41 -5.45 1.83
CA TYR A 73 19.10 -4.29 0.98
C TYR A 73 19.22 -4.66 -0.51
N ASN A 74 20.24 -5.43 -0.86
CA ASN A 74 20.49 -5.85 -2.25
C ASN A 74 19.38 -6.78 -2.76
N ASP A 75 18.92 -7.72 -1.93
CA ASP A 75 17.83 -8.60 -2.32
C ASP A 75 16.53 -7.83 -2.54
N VAL A 76 16.22 -6.84 -1.72
CA VAL A 76 15.04 -5.98 -1.92
C VAL A 76 15.14 -5.21 -3.24
N LEU A 77 16.29 -4.59 -3.53
CA LEU A 77 16.51 -3.84 -4.77
C LEU A 77 16.38 -4.73 -6.02
N ALA A 78 16.87 -5.96 -5.96
CA ALA A 78 16.77 -6.92 -7.06
C ALA A 78 15.34 -7.49 -7.20
N LEU A 79 14.67 -7.76 -6.08
CA LEU A 79 13.38 -8.45 -6.06
C LEU A 79 12.23 -7.54 -6.47
N VAL A 80 12.11 -6.34 -5.88
CA VAL A 80 10.95 -5.45 -6.04
C VAL A 80 10.58 -5.22 -7.51
N PRO A 81 11.52 -4.89 -8.43
CA PRO A 81 11.20 -4.66 -9.83
C PRO A 81 10.66 -5.88 -10.58
N THR A 82 10.90 -7.10 -10.08
CA THR A 82 10.37 -8.36 -10.67
C THR A 82 9.13 -8.86 -9.94
N LEU A 83 8.97 -8.46 -8.68
CA LEU A 83 7.84 -8.79 -7.82
C LEU A 83 6.59 -7.97 -8.15
N LEU A 84 6.75 -6.77 -8.74
CA LEU A 84 5.66 -5.84 -8.96
C LEU A 84 5.29 -5.69 -10.45
N PRO A 85 4.01 -5.41 -10.79
CA PRO A 85 3.62 -5.05 -12.15
C PRO A 85 4.43 -3.84 -12.66
N PRO A 86 4.75 -3.75 -13.95
CA PRO A 86 4.32 -4.62 -15.05
C PRO A 86 5.16 -5.89 -15.24
N ASN A 87 6.26 -6.04 -14.52
CA ASN A 87 7.22 -7.14 -14.74
C ASN A 87 6.85 -8.43 -13.99
N ASN A 88 5.94 -8.36 -13.00
CA ASN A 88 5.46 -9.54 -12.30
C ASN A 88 4.79 -10.52 -13.29
N PRO A 89 5.24 -11.79 -13.35
CA PRO A 89 4.71 -12.78 -14.30
C PRO A 89 3.31 -13.33 -13.93
N MET A 90 2.77 -12.97 -12.77
CA MET A 90 1.46 -13.41 -12.29
C MET A 90 0.33 -12.86 -13.17
N TYR A 91 -0.65 -13.72 -13.45
CA TYR A 91 -1.89 -13.34 -14.13
C TYR A 91 -3.12 -13.83 -13.35
N PRO A 92 -4.11 -12.95 -13.06
CA PRO A 92 -4.07 -11.50 -13.28
C PRO A 92 -2.95 -10.81 -12.44
N PRO A 93 -2.47 -9.63 -12.84
CA PRO A 93 -1.51 -8.89 -12.03
C PRO A 93 -2.13 -8.53 -10.67
N PRO A 94 -1.34 -8.44 -9.60
CA PRO A 94 -1.85 -8.05 -8.29
C PRO A 94 -2.42 -6.63 -8.31
N ASP A 95 -3.63 -6.49 -7.75
CA ASP A 95 -4.32 -5.22 -7.54
C ASP A 95 -3.83 -4.49 -6.29
N ILE A 96 -3.36 -5.25 -5.29
CA ILE A 96 -2.91 -4.76 -3.98
C ILE A 96 -1.62 -5.49 -3.60
N ILE A 97 -0.64 -4.74 -3.10
CA ILE A 97 0.59 -5.27 -2.52
C ILE A 97 0.54 -5.09 -1.01
N LEU A 98 0.63 -6.19 -0.26
CA LEU A 98 0.64 -6.19 1.19
C LEU A 98 1.95 -6.80 1.70
N HIS A 99 2.77 -5.99 2.35
CA HIS A 99 4.00 -6.45 3.01
C HIS A 99 3.77 -6.64 4.51
N LEU A 100 4.26 -7.74 5.09
CA LEU A 100 4.20 -7.99 6.54
C LEU A 100 5.61 -7.99 7.14
N GLY A 101 5.82 -7.23 8.21
CA GLY A 101 7.08 -7.14 8.93
C GLY A 101 6.93 -7.35 10.43
N LEU A 102 7.94 -7.95 11.06
CA LEU A 102 8.01 -8.07 12.51
C LEU A 102 8.51 -6.75 13.13
N ALA A 103 7.72 -6.18 14.03
CA ALA A 103 8.10 -5.09 14.92
C ALA A 103 8.19 -5.62 16.36
N ALA A 104 9.31 -6.29 16.69
CA ALA A 104 9.45 -7.03 17.93
C ALA A 104 9.33 -6.21 19.24
N GLY A 105 9.47 -4.88 19.16
CA GLY A 105 9.27 -3.97 20.31
C GLY A 105 7.83 -3.52 20.54
N ARG A 106 6.89 -3.86 19.64
CA ARG A 106 5.47 -3.48 19.75
C ARG A 106 4.65 -4.62 20.36
N SER A 107 3.52 -4.25 20.96
CA SER A 107 2.49 -5.18 21.47
C SER A 107 1.17 -5.10 20.70
N TYR A 108 1.17 -4.38 19.59
CA TYR A 108 0.00 -4.08 18.76
C TYR A 108 0.37 -4.25 17.28
N TYR A 109 -0.66 -4.43 16.44
CA TYR A 109 -0.52 -4.49 15.00
C TYR A 109 -0.72 -3.09 14.42
N ALA A 110 -0.01 -2.75 13.34
CA ALA A 110 -0.18 -1.45 12.71
C ALA A 110 -0.11 -1.52 11.20
N ILE A 111 -0.98 -0.78 10.53
CA ILE A 111 -0.75 -0.40 9.14
C ILE A 111 0.13 0.85 9.09
N GLU A 112 1.10 0.84 8.20
CA GLU A 112 2.03 1.96 8.03
C GLU A 112 1.53 2.88 6.92
N GLN A 113 1.31 4.15 7.22
CA GLN A 113 0.83 5.13 6.25
C GLN A 113 1.91 5.48 5.21
N SER A 114 3.18 5.39 5.59
CA SER A 114 4.28 5.90 4.76
C SER A 114 5.64 5.32 5.14
N ALA A 115 6.61 5.50 4.25
CA ALA A 115 8.01 5.16 4.45
C ALA A 115 8.95 6.26 3.94
N ASN A 116 10.17 6.29 4.48
CA ASN A 116 11.22 7.22 4.08
C ASN A 116 12.12 6.59 2.99
N GLY A 117 12.65 7.39 2.08
CA GLY A 117 13.58 6.98 1.03
C GLY A 117 15.06 7.10 1.39
N ARG A 118 15.34 7.52 2.63
CA ARG A 118 16.68 7.85 3.16
C ARG A 118 16.81 7.37 4.60
N GLY A 119 18.02 7.41 5.16
CA GLY A 119 18.28 7.08 6.57
C GLY A 119 18.54 5.59 6.86
N TYR A 120 18.83 4.79 5.82
CA TYR A 120 19.12 3.34 5.96
C TYR A 120 20.62 3.04 6.19
N SER A 121 21.38 4.06 6.57
CA SER A 121 22.83 3.96 6.82
C SER A 121 23.16 3.38 8.18
N GLU A 122 22.24 3.46 9.16
CA GLU A 122 22.56 3.23 10.58
C GLU A 122 22.67 1.75 10.96
N ILE A 123 21.86 0.89 10.34
CA ILE A 123 21.72 -0.52 10.72
C ILE A 123 22.19 -1.40 9.56
N THR A 124 23.08 -2.34 9.87
CA THR A 124 23.53 -3.37 8.90
C THR A 124 22.45 -4.41 8.71
N ASP A 125 22.29 -4.87 7.47
CA ASP A 125 21.42 -5.98 7.12
C ASP A 125 22.07 -7.34 7.46
N VAL A 126 21.40 -8.46 7.14
CA VAL A 126 21.94 -9.79 7.48
C VAL A 126 23.18 -10.19 6.68
N ASP A 127 23.54 -9.43 5.64
CA ASP A 127 24.74 -9.59 4.83
C ASP A 127 25.83 -8.57 5.20
N GLY A 128 25.63 -7.84 6.30
CA GLY A 128 26.57 -6.82 6.80
C GLY A 128 26.58 -5.53 5.98
N GLN A 129 25.61 -5.34 5.08
CA GLN A 129 25.55 -4.16 4.21
C GLN A 129 24.70 -3.04 4.83
N ARG A 130 24.99 -1.80 4.44
CA ARG A 130 24.22 -0.60 4.76
C ARG A 130 23.75 0.02 3.46
N PHE A 131 22.68 0.82 3.50
CA PHE A 131 22.23 1.56 2.32
C PHE A 131 22.40 3.06 2.55
N PRO A 132 23.54 3.65 2.12
CA PRO A 132 23.83 5.05 2.36
C PRO A 132 22.95 5.98 1.54
N ASP A 133 22.75 7.21 2.03
CA ASP A 133 21.92 8.21 1.34
C ASP A 133 22.47 8.58 -0.05
N SER A 134 23.78 8.41 -0.29
CA SER A 134 24.38 8.55 -1.63
C SER A 134 23.95 7.45 -2.60
N ALA A 135 23.81 6.21 -2.12
CA ALA A 135 23.24 5.12 -2.92
C ALA A 135 21.75 5.35 -3.16
N ALA A 136 21.04 5.85 -2.14
CA ALA A 136 19.65 6.22 -2.26
C ALA A 136 19.42 7.36 -3.26
N GLU A 137 20.31 8.35 -3.35
CA GLU A 137 20.27 9.41 -4.36
C GLU A 137 20.49 8.88 -5.78
N THR A 138 21.28 7.82 -5.92
CA THR A 138 21.49 7.15 -7.22
C THR A 138 20.24 6.39 -7.67
N HIS A 139 19.56 5.69 -6.76
CA HIS A 139 18.40 4.86 -7.07
C HIS A 139 17.09 5.66 -7.14
N PHE A 140 16.93 6.62 -6.24
CA PHE A 140 15.73 7.44 -6.09
C PHE A 140 16.13 8.92 -5.98
N PRO A 141 16.56 9.57 -7.08
CA PRO A 141 17.03 10.96 -7.04
C PRO A 141 16.00 11.89 -6.41
N ALA A 142 16.44 12.77 -5.50
CA ALA A 142 15.56 13.71 -4.80
C ALA A 142 14.91 14.73 -5.75
N SER A 143 15.47 14.91 -6.95
CA SER A 143 14.87 15.71 -8.02
C SER A 143 13.60 15.10 -8.61
N LYS A 144 13.33 13.82 -8.35
CA LYS A 144 12.19 13.07 -8.89
C LYS A 144 11.33 12.43 -7.81
N TYR A 145 11.94 11.76 -6.83
CA TYR A 145 11.22 11.00 -5.82
C TYR A 145 11.10 11.79 -4.52
N PRO A 146 9.89 11.90 -3.94
CA PRO A 146 9.71 12.45 -2.60
C PRO A 146 10.52 11.67 -1.56
N VAL A 147 11.12 12.39 -0.60
CA VAL A 147 11.87 11.76 0.51
C VAL A 147 10.98 10.85 1.35
N LYS A 148 9.69 11.13 1.40
CA LYS A 148 8.69 10.31 2.09
C LYS A 148 7.54 10.04 1.13
N LEU A 149 7.19 8.77 0.96
CA LEU A 149 6.05 8.33 0.16
C LEU A 149 5.01 7.68 1.06
N SER A 150 3.75 7.91 0.74
CA SER A 150 2.60 7.33 1.45
C SER A 150 1.84 6.36 0.55
N THR A 151 1.16 5.39 1.14
CA THR A 151 0.15 4.60 0.42
C THR A 151 -0.96 5.51 -0.10
N SER A 152 -1.58 5.11 -1.22
CA SER A 152 -2.78 5.79 -1.74
C SER A 152 -4.07 5.30 -1.07
N PHE A 153 -3.99 4.31 -0.17
CA PHE A 153 -5.12 3.97 0.70
C PHE A 153 -5.42 5.10 1.69
N GLU A 154 -6.68 5.47 1.84
CA GLU A 154 -7.14 6.27 2.99
C GLU A 154 -7.05 5.42 4.25
N THR A 155 -5.93 5.52 4.97
CA THR A 155 -5.61 4.63 6.10
C THR A 155 -6.65 4.69 7.21
N SER A 156 -7.34 5.82 7.37
CA SER A 156 -8.43 5.98 8.34
C SER A 156 -9.64 5.12 7.98
N ASP A 157 -10.02 5.07 6.70
CA ASP A 157 -11.08 4.22 6.18
C ASP A 157 -10.69 2.73 6.30
N VAL A 158 -9.45 2.39 5.94
CA VAL A 158 -8.93 1.01 6.11
C VAL A 158 -8.98 0.58 7.58
N LEU A 159 -8.51 1.42 8.51
CA LEU A 159 -8.54 1.10 9.94
C LEU A 159 -9.97 0.90 10.45
N ALA A 160 -10.91 1.76 10.05
CA ALA A 160 -12.31 1.65 10.44
C ALA A 160 -12.92 0.30 9.99
N ARG A 161 -12.67 -0.11 8.74
CA ARG A 161 -13.12 -1.39 8.20
C ARG A 161 -12.41 -2.57 8.85
N TRP A 162 -11.12 -2.43 9.14
CA TRP A 162 -10.31 -3.47 9.78
C TRP A 162 -10.81 -3.77 11.19
N LYS A 163 -11.05 -2.72 12.00
CA LYS A 163 -11.68 -2.83 13.33
C LYS A 163 -13.04 -3.51 13.25
N ARG A 164 -13.90 -3.09 12.32
CA ARG A 164 -15.21 -3.73 12.13
C ARG A 164 -15.08 -5.21 11.79
N ASN A 165 -14.15 -5.59 10.91
CA ASN A 165 -13.90 -6.99 10.56
C ASN A 165 -13.35 -7.83 11.73
N LEU A 166 -12.76 -7.17 12.73
CA LEU A 166 -12.30 -7.77 13.98
C LEU A 166 -13.37 -7.79 15.08
N GLY A 167 -14.58 -7.30 14.81
CA GLY A 167 -15.69 -7.32 15.76
C GLY A 167 -15.72 -6.15 16.75
N TYR A 168 -14.97 -5.07 16.49
CA TYR A 168 -15.04 -3.84 17.30
C TYR A 168 -16.47 -3.30 17.31
N THR A 169 -16.96 -2.89 18.48
CA THR A 169 -18.28 -2.30 18.66
C THR A 169 -18.29 -0.79 18.37
N SER A 170 -17.13 -0.13 18.44
CA SER A 170 -16.94 1.28 18.05
C SER A 170 -15.62 1.51 17.32
N VAL A 171 -15.66 2.33 16.26
CA VAL A 171 -14.49 2.73 15.47
C VAL A 171 -13.56 3.69 16.23
N ASP A 172 -14.10 4.44 17.19
CA ASP A 172 -13.44 5.57 17.86
C ASP A 172 -12.55 5.14 19.04
N GLY A 173 -12.52 3.83 19.36
CA GLY A 173 -11.58 3.27 20.33
C GLY A 173 -11.83 3.64 21.80
N THR A 174 -13.00 4.19 22.14
CA THR A 174 -13.38 4.44 23.53
C THR A 174 -13.83 3.14 24.21
N ARG A 175 -12.84 2.34 24.61
CA ARG A 175 -12.82 1.49 25.82
C ARG A 175 -14.11 0.68 26.13
N THR A 176 -14.51 -0.25 25.24
CA THR A 176 -15.44 -1.36 25.57
C THR A 176 -15.23 -2.65 24.74
N ASP A 177 -14.12 -2.82 24.02
CA ASP A 177 -13.89 -4.03 23.19
C ASP A 177 -12.94 -5.02 23.88
N GLU A 178 -13.28 -5.47 25.09
CA GLU A 178 -12.51 -6.52 25.79
C GLU A 178 -12.40 -7.77 24.90
N GLY A 179 -11.16 -8.10 24.47
CA GLY A 179 -10.87 -9.28 23.66
C GLY A 179 -10.55 -9.03 22.18
N CYS A 180 -10.73 -7.81 21.66
CA CYS A 180 -10.31 -7.49 20.30
C CYS A 180 -8.79 -7.23 20.18
N PRO A 181 -8.11 -7.64 19.09
CA PRO A 181 -6.69 -7.37 18.89
C PRO A 181 -6.40 -5.87 18.67
N ASP A 182 -5.40 -5.30 19.35
CA ASP A 182 -5.03 -3.87 19.23
C ASP A 182 -4.44 -3.56 17.84
N VAL A 183 -5.22 -2.89 16.99
CA VAL A 183 -4.83 -2.44 15.65
C VAL A 183 -4.79 -0.92 15.55
N ARG A 184 -3.75 -0.37 14.90
CA ARG A 184 -3.51 1.08 14.81
C ARG A 184 -3.03 1.51 13.43
N ILE A 185 -3.04 2.82 13.20
CA ILE A 185 -2.23 3.46 12.14
C ILE A 185 -0.90 3.86 12.77
N SER A 186 0.19 3.59 12.06
CA SER A 186 1.50 4.17 12.33
C SER A 186 1.92 5.00 11.12
N TYR A 187 2.57 6.13 11.39
CA TYR A 187 2.90 7.12 10.37
C TYR A 187 4.30 6.91 9.77
N ASP A 188 5.02 5.88 10.20
CA ASP A 188 6.39 5.61 9.78
C ASP A 188 6.77 4.13 10.00
N ALA A 189 7.10 3.44 8.91
CA ALA A 189 7.54 2.06 8.91
C ALA A 189 8.97 1.85 9.49
N GLY A 190 9.68 2.91 9.82
CA GLY A 190 11.04 2.88 10.37
C GLY A 190 12.12 2.66 9.32
N ASN A 191 13.36 3.06 9.65
CA ASN A 191 14.47 3.11 8.70
C ASN A 191 15.34 1.83 8.76
N PHE A 192 14.70 0.68 8.61
CA PHE A 192 15.36 -0.61 8.36
C PHE A 192 14.65 -1.33 7.20
N LEU A 193 14.83 -2.65 7.02
CA LEU A 193 14.32 -3.35 5.85
C LEU A 193 12.79 -3.30 5.66
N CYS A 194 12.01 -3.15 6.73
CA CYS A 194 10.56 -2.95 6.65
C CYS A 194 10.20 -1.66 5.90
N GLY A 195 10.72 -0.51 6.34
CA GLY A 195 10.54 0.75 5.63
C GLY A 195 11.22 0.75 4.26
N PHE A 196 12.35 0.05 4.13
CA PHE A 196 13.09 -0.01 2.87
C PHE A 196 12.27 -0.68 1.77
N ILE A 197 11.77 -1.91 1.97
CA ILE A 197 10.92 -2.56 0.96
C ILE A 197 9.65 -1.75 0.72
N TYR A 198 9.08 -1.14 1.77
CA TYR A 198 7.86 -0.37 1.62
C TYR A 198 8.08 0.86 0.73
N TYR A 199 9.15 1.64 0.98
CA TYR A 199 9.49 2.78 0.14
C TYR A 199 9.83 2.35 -1.29
N ASN A 200 10.60 1.27 -1.48
CA ASN A 200 10.93 0.76 -2.82
C ASN A 200 9.66 0.40 -3.61
N SER A 201 8.71 -0.31 -2.99
CA SER A 201 7.43 -0.64 -3.60
C SER A 201 6.57 0.60 -3.88
N LEU A 202 6.52 1.56 -2.95
CA LEU A 202 5.82 2.83 -3.18
C LEU A 202 6.44 3.64 -4.32
N ALA A 203 7.76 3.74 -4.38
CA ALA A 203 8.51 4.44 -5.41
C ALA A 203 8.35 3.77 -6.78
N HIS A 204 8.30 2.42 -6.81
CA HIS A 204 8.00 1.67 -8.03
C HIS A 204 6.64 2.05 -8.62
N PHE A 205 5.59 2.10 -7.80
CA PHE A 205 4.27 2.54 -8.28
C PHE A 205 4.22 4.03 -8.59
N PHE A 206 4.91 4.87 -7.80
CA PHE A 206 5.05 6.30 -8.09
C PHE A 206 5.63 6.54 -9.49
N ASP A 207 6.63 5.75 -9.89
CA ASP A 207 7.25 5.83 -11.22
C ASP A 207 6.28 5.47 -12.36
N ILE A 208 5.35 4.55 -12.10
CA ILE A 208 4.32 4.15 -13.06
C ILE A 208 3.22 5.22 -13.11
N LYS A 209 2.68 5.60 -11.95
CA LYS A 209 1.64 6.60 -11.75
C LYS A 209 1.82 7.27 -10.40
N GLU A 210 2.12 8.57 -10.42
CA GLU A 210 2.41 9.33 -9.21
C GLU A 210 1.28 9.36 -8.18
N TYR A 211 0.04 9.10 -8.56
CA TYR A 211 -1.14 9.19 -7.70
C TYR A 211 -1.77 7.85 -7.32
N GLU A 212 -1.25 6.70 -7.78
CA GLU A 212 -1.84 5.37 -7.56
C GLU A 212 -0.79 4.39 -7.02
N ARG A 213 -0.72 4.26 -5.70
CA ARG A 213 0.22 3.37 -4.99
C ARG A 213 -0.54 2.39 -4.10
N PRO A 214 -1.06 1.27 -4.65
CA PRO A 214 -1.85 0.27 -3.93
C PRO A 214 -0.97 -0.67 -3.08
N VAL A 215 0.00 -0.09 -2.38
CA VAL A 215 0.95 -0.79 -1.51
C VAL A 215 0.63 -0.44 -0.08
N ILE A 216 0.61 -1.43 0.82
CA ILE A 216 0.49 -1.20 2.25
C ILE A 216 1.42 -2.14 3.01
N PHE A 217 1.88 -1.68 4.18
CA PHE A 217 2.72 -2.46 5.07
C PHE A 217 2.01 -2.68 6.40
N MET A 218 2.00 -3.93 6.90
CA MET A 218 1.51 -4.29 8.22
C MET A 218 2.65 -4.72 9.12
N HIS A 219 2.89 -3.99 10.19
CA HIS A 219 3.75 -4.44 11.28
C HIS A 219 2.99 -5.36 12.24
N VAL A 220 3.66 -6.45 12.61
CA VAL A 220 3.18 -7.50 13.50
C VAL A 220 4.09 -7.56 14.73
N PRO A 221 3.57 -7.68 15.96
CA PRO A 221 4.40 -7.89 17.15
C PRO A 221 5.10 -9.26 17.14
N ASP A 222 5.99 -9.50 18.11
CA ASP A 222 6.57 -10.85 18.28
C ASP A 222 5.53 -11.80 18.90
N LEU A 223 5.07 -12.75 18.08
CA LEU A 223 4.07 -13.76 18.42
C LEU A 223 4.68 -15.16 18.57
N SER A 224 6.00 -15.28 18.38
CA SER A 224 6.71 -16.57 18.25
C SER A 224 6.57 -17.51 19.45
N ARG A 225 6.11 -16.99 20.59
CA ARG A 225 5.97 -17.71 21.86
C ARG A 225 4.57 -18.27 22.13
N SER A 226 3.58 -18.03 21.25
CA SER A 226 2.21 -18.49 21.47
C SER A 226 1.49 -18.80 20.16
N GLU A 227 1.07 -20.06 19.99
CA GLU A 227 0.26 -20.49 18.85
C GLU A 227 -1.10 -19.77 18.82
N GLY A 228 -1.73 -19.57 19.98
CA GLY A 228 -2.97 -18.80 20.07
C GLY A 228 -2.79 -17.36 19.60
N LYS A 229 -1.66 -16.72 19.90
CA LYS A 229 -1.35 -15.39 19.38
C LYS A 229 -0.98 -15.38 17.90
N LEU A 230 -0.29 -16.39 17.39
CA LEU A 230 -0.08 -16.54 15.95
C LEU A 230 -1.42 -16.71 15.21
N ARG A 231 -2.36 -17.46 15.78
CA ARG A 231 -3.71 -17.60 15.25
C ARG A 231 -4.47 -16.26 15.25
N GLU A 232 -4.40 -15.50 16.33
CA GLU A 232 -4.92 -14.13 16.39
C GLU A 232 -4.30 -13.25 15.29
N GLY A 233 -2.97 -13.30 15.13
CA GLY A 233 -2.27 -12.55 14.09
C GLY A 233 -2.67 -12.94 12.67
N TRP A 234 -2.99 -14.21 12.43
CA TRP A 234 -3.57 -14.68 11.17
C TRP A 234 -4.96 -14.08 10.93
N GLU A 235 -5.81 -14.07 11.96
CA GLU A 235 -7.16 -13.48 11.87
C GLU A 235 -7.10 -11.97 11.61
N VAL A 236 -6.15 -11.30 12.26
CA VAL A 236 -5.82 -9.88 12.05
C VAL A 236 -5.39 -9.61 10.61
N ALA A 237 -4.51 -10.43 10.03
CA ALA A 237 -4.08 -10.29 8.64
C ALA A 237 -5.23 -10.50 7.64
N VAL A 238 -6.05 -11.54 7.84
CA VAL A 238 -7.23 -11.81 7.00
C VAL A 238 -8.24 -10.67 7.09
N ALA A 239 -8.48 -10.13 8.30
CA ALA A 239 -9.37 -8.99 8.50
C ALA A 239 -8.87 -7.72 7.80
N LEU A 240 -7.54 -7.50 7.77
CA LEU A 240 -6.94 -6.38 7.04
C LEU A 240 -7.11 -6.55 5.52
N ILE A 241 -6.83 -7.74 4.98
CA ILE A 241 -6.99 -8.03 3.54
C ILE A 241 -8.43 -7.73 3.10
N LYS A 242 -9.42 -8.19 3.87
CA LYS A 242 -10.83 -7.86 3.61
C LYS A 242 -11.10 -6.36 3.65
N ALA A 243 -10.52 -5.64 4.60
CA ALA A 243 -10.68 -4.18 4.74
C ALA A 243 -10.07 -3.42 3.54
N LEU A 244 -8.90 -3.83 3.06
CA LEU A 244 -8.23 -3.24 1.90
C LEU A 244 -9.05 -3.42 0.61
N VAL A 245 -9.52 -4.64 0.35
CA VAL A 245 -10.34 -4.92 -0.83
C VAL A 245 -11.64 -4.12 -0.79
N GLU A 246 -12.28 -4.04 0.37
CA GLU A 246 -13.51 -3.27 0.52
C GLU A 246 -13.29 -1.76 0.38
N SER A 247 -12.19 -1.23 0.93
CA SER A 247 -11.80 0.18 0.78
C SER A 247 -11.57 0.53 -0.69
N ARG A 248 -10.78 -0.29 -1.41
CA ARG A 248 -10.55 -0.15 -2.85
C ARG A 248 -11.85 -0.19 -3.65
N ARG A 249 -12.75 -1.11 -3.32
CA ARG A 249 -14.07 -1.21 -3.99
C ARG A 249 -14.88 0.05 -3.80
N LYS A 250 -14.93 0.60 -2.57
CA LYS A 250 -15.69 1.83 -2.27
C LYS A 250 -15.08 3.07 -2.92
N ALA A 251 -13.78 3.06 -3.19
CA ALA A 251 -13.09 4.06 -4.00
C ALA A 251 -13.21 3.84 -5.53
N GLY A 252 -14.17 3.02 -6.00
CA GLY A 252 -14.41 2.81 -7.43
C GLY A 252 -13.46 1.82 -8.10
N GLY A 253 -12.78 0.97 -7.34
CA GLY A 253 -11.87 -0.06 -7.85
C GLY A 253 -10.44 0.42 -8.06
N LYS A 254 -10.08 1.62 -7.59
CA LYS A 254 -8.71 2.14 -7.57
C LYS A 254 -8.39 2.70 -6.19
N VAL A 255 -7.11 2.93 -5.94
CA VAL A 255 -6.63 3.55 -4.70
C VAL A 255 -5.77 4.73 -5.10
N VAL A 256 -6.33 5.93 -5.02
CA VAL A 256 -5.71 7.17 -5.51
C VAL A 256 -5.55 8.19 -4.39
N ASP A 257 -4.52 9.02 -4.49
CA ASP A 257 -4.30 10.10 -3.53
C ASP A 257 -5.35 11.21 -3.67
N GLY A 258 -6.02 11.57 -2.58
CA GLY A 258 -6.88 12.75 -2.51
C GLY A 258 -8.28 12.60 -3.15
N PRO A 259 -9.13 13.63 -3.04
CA PRO A 259 -10.54 13.53 -3.39
C PRO A 259 -10.76 13.71 -4.89
N GLU A 260 -10.77 12.63 -5.66
CA GLU A 260 -11.53 12.60 -6.93
C GLU A 260 -12.86 11.89 -6.70
N GLY A 261 -13.87 12.67 -6.29
CA GLY A 261 -15.21 12.16 -6.00
C GLY A 261 -16.31 13.23 -5.85
N LYS A 262 -16.15 14.41 -6.47
CA LYS A 262 -17.25 15.36 -6.69
C LYS A 262 -17.19 15.92 -8.11
N ASP A 263 -17.91 15.24 -8.99
CA ASP A 263 -18.59 15.70 -10.21
C ASP A 263 -18.07 16.96 -10.93
N ASN A 264 -17.67 16.71 -12.17
CA ASN A 264 -17.81 17.64 -13.28
C ASN A 264 -19.25 18.18 -13.38
N VAL A 265 -19.47 19.42 -12.95
CA VAL A 265 -20.54 20.28 -13.51
C VAL A 265 -20.01 21.71 -13.59
N TYR A 266 -19.44 22.07 -14.74
CA TYR A 266 -19.77 23.33 -15.43
C TYR A 266 -19.38 23.16 -16.90
N GLY A 267 -20.38 22.81 -17.70
CA GLY A 267 -20.31 22.95 -19.14
C GLY A 267 -20.46 24.40 -19.56
N GLY A 268 -19.78 24.73 -20.67
CA GLY A 268 -20.28 25.64 -21.71
C GLY A 268 -20.26 27.14 -21.43
N GLY A 269 -19.34 27.84 -22.10
CA GLY A 269 -19.40 29.31 -22.19
C GLY A 269 -18.32 29.90 -23.09
N HIS A 270 -18.41 29.67 -24.40
CA HIS A 270 -17.71 30.50 -25.38
C HIS A 270 -18.24 31.93 -25.29
N ALA A 271 -17.36 32.91 -24.98
CA ALA A 271 -17.61 34.30 -25.32
C ALA A 271 -16.29 35.01 -25.64
N LYS A 272 -16.14 35.38 -26.91
CA LYS A 272 -15.22 36.44 -27.37
C LYS A 272 -15.62 37.78 -26.75
N ARG A 273 -14.64 38.69 -26.60
CA ARG A 273 -14.75 40.16 -26.71
C ARG A 273 -13.32 40.72 -26.54
N ASP A 274 -12.65 41.17 -27.59
CA ASP A 274 -12.79 42.43 -28.33
C ASP A 274 -12.13 43.63 -27.64
N VAL A 275 -11.39 44.37 -28.47
CA VAL A 275 -10.50 45.51 -28.21
C VAL A 275 -11.29 46.81 -28.32
N GLU A 276 -11.06 47.78 -27.42
CA GLU A 276 -11.24 49.24 -27.60
C GLU A 276 -10.60 49.94 -26.37
N LYS A 277 -9.47 50.65 -26.47
CA LYS A 277 -9.23 52.09 -26.80
C LYS A 277 -10.03 53.11 -25.96
N GLU A 278 -9.31 53.91 -25.16
CA GLU A 278 -9.56 55.35 -25.04
C GLU A 278 -8.31 56.12 -24.58
N GLU A 279 -8.20 57.34 -25.12
CA GLU A 279 -7.07 58.26 -25.25
C GLU A 279 -6.82 59.16 -24.01
N GLY A 280 -5.63 59.80 -23.94
CA GLY A 280 -5.42 60.98 -23.07
C GLY A 280 -3.97 61.34 -22.70
N ILE A 281 -3.24 61.99 -23.61
CA ILE A 281 -1.94 62.73 -23.48
C ILE A 281 -2.20 64.10 -22.78
N PRO A 282 -1.24 64.95 -22.24
CA PRO A 282 0.23 65.03 -22.40
C PRO A 282 1.08 65.13 -21.10
N ALA A 283 2.32 64.63 -21.08
CA ALA A 283 3.62 65.23 -21.49
C ALA A 283 4.19 66.30 -20.53
N VAL A 284 5.46 66.12 -20.11
CA VAL A 284 6.51 67.17 -20.05
C VAL A 284 7.87 66.59 -19.59
N LYS A 285 8.87 66.82 -20.47
CA LYS A 285 10.32 67.03 -20.30
C LYS A 285 11.27 65.88 -19.90
N THR A 286 11.94 65.41 -20.95
CA THR A 286 13.37 65.08 -21.08
C THR A 286 14.34 65.90 -20.22
N THR A 287 15.34 65.22 -19.65
CA THR A 287 16.76 65.62 -19.78
C THR A 287 17.65 64.38 -19.72
N ASP A 288 18.49 64.25 -20.73
CA ASP A 288 19.66 63.39 -20.78
C ASP A 288 20.64 63.67 -19.62
N ASN A 289 21.40 62.66 -19.21
CA ASN A 289 22.86 62.73 -19.23
C ASN A 289 23.51 61.40 -18.84
N ASN A 290 24.43 60.97 -19.72
CA ASN A 290 25.55 60.06 -19.42
C ASN A 290 26.32 60.51 -18.17
N PHE A 291 26.92 59.57 -17.45
CA PHE A 291 28.38 59.42 -17.30
C PHE A 291 28.69 58.34 -16.24
N THR A 292 29.57 57.41 -16.64
CA THR A 292 30.38 56.45 -15.84
C THR A 292 29.68 55.37 -15.03
#